data_AF-A0A3D1NRY0-F1
#
_entry.id   AF-A0A3D1NRY0-F1
#
_cell.length_a   1.000
_cell.length_b   1.000
_cell.length_c   1.000
_cell.angle_alpha   90.00
_cell.angle_beta   90.00
_cell.angle_gamma   90.00
#
_symmetry.space_group_name_H-M   'P 1'
#
loop_
_entity.id
_entity.type
_entity.pdbx_description
1 polymer ?
#
loop_
_entity_poly.entity_id
_entity_poly.type
_entity_poly.pdbx_seq_one_letter_code
_entity_poly.pdbx_strand_id
1 'polypeptide(L)'
;MLATLFLPLHSCGLGEDSRDEDNRYVYLRFADPAFEAYCLEHWDLNGDGRISRYEAQRVWDMDCSSLGIKTLAGIEEFTALRKLDCSGNEIVALDVRKCIFMEQLNCSGNALISLDIKGLRFLNRLDCSDNDLTYINLATNAALENLWCGGNRFASLDISHCATDMIRVDTVPNESLSVLYKRAGQRILNLNVDGGTKVEDL
;
A
#
# COMPACT_ATOMS: atom_id res chain seq x y z
N MET A 1 -21.40 6.53 -45.85
CA MET A 1 -20.57 5.32 -45.65
C MET A 1 -19.11 5.79 -45.68
N LEU A 2 -18.63 6.28 -44.53
CA LEU A 2 -17.29 6.84 -44.36
C LEU A 2 -16.44 5.79 -43.66
N ALA A 3 -15.46 5.24 -44.37
CA ALA A 3 -14.45 4.35 -43.80
C ALA A 3 -13.33 5.22 -43.22
N THR A 4 -13.30 5.35 -41.89
CA THR A 4 -12.14 5.87 -41.17
C THR A 4 -11.09 4.78 -41.06
N LEU A 5 -10.02 4.96 -41.83
CA LEU A 5 -8.79 4.20 -41.80
C LEU A 5 -8.03 4.51 -40.50
N PHE A 6 -8.07 3.60 -39.51
CA PHE A 6 -7.16 3.65 -38.37
C PHE A 6 -5.81 3.08 -38.79
N LEU A 7 -4.80 3.95 -38.92
CA LEU A 7 -3.40 3.54 -38.99
C LEU A 7 -2.93 3.23 -37.56
N PRO A 8 -2.37 2.03 -37.28
CA PRO A 8 -1.70 1.81 -36.02
C PRO A 8 -0.34 2.51 -36.06
N LEU A 9 -0.15 3.47 -35.15
CA LEU A 9 1.17 4.00 -34.83
C LEU A 9 1.94 2.92 -34.06
N HIS A 10 2.69 2.09 -34.79
CA HIS A 10 3.80 1.34 -34.21
C HIS A 10 5.10 2.03 -34.61
N SER A 11 5.76 2.63 -33.62
CA SER A 11 7.08 2.17 -33.14
C SER A 11 7.95 3.34 -32.66
N CYS A 12 8.20 3.34 -31.35
CA CYS A 12 9.46 3.79 -30.81
C CYS A 12 9.85 2.84 -29.67
N GLY A 13 10.53 1.76 -30.06
CA GLY A 13 11.47 0.97 -29.25
C GLY A 13 11.16 0.72 -27.77
N LEU A 14 10.18 -0.13 -27.49
CA LEU A 14 10.29 -1.12 -26.42
C LEU A 14 9.83 -2.43 -27.07
N GLY A 15 10.75 -3.37 -27.26
CA GLY A 15 10.34 -4.71 -27.70
C GLY A 15 9.31 -5.22 -26.71
N GLU A 16 8.18 -5.73 -27.20
CA GLU A 16 7.31 -6.57 -26.40
C GLU A 16 8.20 -7.70 -25.85
N ASP A 17 8.52 -7.59 -24.57
CA ASP A 17 9.36 -8.55 -23.86
C ASP A 17 8.63 -9.89 -23.96
N SER A 18 9.26 -10.96 -24.44
CA SER A 18 8.59 -12.26 -24.61
C SER A 18 7.96 -12.76 -23.30
N ARG A 19 8.46 -12.28 -22.16
CA ARG A 19 7.92 -12.52 -20.82
C ARG A 19 6.52 -11.93 -20.61
N ASP A 20 6.18 -10.87 -21.33
CA ASP A 20 4.89 -10.19 -21.27
C ASP A 20 3.82 -10.98 -22.03
N GLU A 21 4.18 -11.67 -23.13
CA GLU A 21 3.26 -12.62 -23.80
C GLU A 21 2.94 -13.84 -22.93
N ASP A 22 3.95 -14.42 -22.28
CA ASP A 22 3.74 -15.57 -21.38
C ASP A 22 2.78 -15.23 -20.22
N ASN A 23 2.83 -14.00 -19.71
CA ASN A 23 1.98 -13.55 -18.60
C ASN A 23 0.50 -13.43 -18.96
N ARG A 24 0.12 -13.42 -20.25
CA ARG A 24 -1.29 -13.34 -20.69
C ARG A 24 -2.09 -14.60 -20.32
N TYR A 25 -1.41 -15.73 -20.12
CA TYR A 25 -2.04 -17.03 -19.86
C TYR A 25 -1.80 -17.55 -18.43
N VAL A 26 -1.17 -16.74 -17.57
CA VAL A 26 -0.97 -17.05 -16.16
C VAL A 26 -2.00 -16.31 -15.34
N TYR A 27 -3.03 -17.02 -14.90
CA TYR A 27 -4.15 -16.45 -14.16
C TYR A 27 -3.89 -16.42 -12.66
N LEU A 28 -4.24 -15.29 -12.03
CA LEU A 28 -4.24 -15.12 -10.60
C LEU A 28 -5.35 -15.96 -9.96
N ARG A 29 -5.18 -16.24 -8.67
CA ARG A 29 -6.21 -16.86 -7.84
C ARG A 29 -6.47 -15.96 -6.66
N PHE A 30 -7.73 -15.59 -6.48
CA PHE A 30 -8.17 -14.76 -5.37
C PHE A 30 -8.84 -15.65 -4.33
N ALA A 31 -8.48 -15.45 -3.06
CA ALA A 31 -9.11 -16.16 -1.96
C ALA A 31 -10.42 -15.49 -1.50
N ASP A 32 -10.54 -14.18 -1.74
CA ASP A 32 -11.67 -13.37 -1.36
C ASP A 32 -12.54 -13.05 -2.59
N PRO A 33 -13.83 -13.46 -2.60
CA PRO A 33 -14.71 -13.20 -3.74
C PRO A 33 -15.01 -11.72 -3.99
N ALA A 34 -15.01 -10.87 -2.95
CA ALA A 34 -15.23 -9.44 -3.12
C ALA A 34 -14.00 -8.80 -3.79
N PHE A 35 -12.80 -9.22 -3.40
CA PHE A 35 -11.57 -8.77 -4.07
C PHE A 35 -11.49 -9.27 -5.52
N GLU A 36 -11.87 -10.54 -5.77
CA GLU A 36 -11.95 -11.09 -7.13
C GLU A 36 -12.92 -10.30 -8.00
N ALA A 37 -14.14 -10.08 -7.53
CA ALA A 37 -15.17 -9.33 -8.25
C ALA A 37 -14.71 -7.90 -8.58
N TYR A 38 -14.10 -7.22 -7.60
CA TYR A 38 -13.52 -5.90 -7.81
C TYR A 38 -12.45 -5.92 -8.90
N CYS A 39 -11.52 -6.87 -8.87
CA CYS A 39 -10.47 -6.94 -9.88
C CYS A 39 -11.02 -7.24 -11.28
N LEU A 40 -12.00 -8.15 -11.39
CA LEU A 40 -12.65 -8.49 -12.65
C LEU A 40 -13.39 -7.29 -13.26
N GLU A 41 -14.08 -6.51 -12.43
CA GLU A 41 -14.79 -5.31 -12.90
C GLU A 41 -13.85 -4.25 -13.48
N HIS A 42 -12.62 -4.15 -12.97
CA HIS A 42 -11.70 -3.06 -13.32
C HIS A 42 -10.61 -3.45 -14.33
N TRP A 43 -10.14 -4.71 -14.32
CA TRP A 43 -8.91 -5.10 -15.01
C TRP A 43 -8.99 -6.41 -15.79
N ASP A 44 -10.17 -7.01 -15.95
CA ASP A 44 -10.38 -8.06 -16.96
C ASP A 44 -10.45 -7.40 -18.35
N LEU A 45 -9.30 -7.15 -18.97
CA LEU A 45 -9.18 -6.39 -20.21
C LEU A 45 -9.63 -7.19 -21.42
N ASN A 46 -9.52 -8.52 -21.34
CA ASN A 46 -9.90 -9.43 -22.44
C ASN A 46 -11.31 -10.01 -22.27
N GLY A 47 -11.95 -9.82 -21.12
CA GLY A 47 -13.32 -10.25 -20.83
C GLY A 47 -13.45 -11.77 -20.67
N ASP A 48 -12.37 -12.47 -20.29
CA ASP A 48 -12.37 -13.93 -20.14
C ASP A 48 -12.81 -14.41 -18.75
N GLY A 49 -13.21 -13.47 -17.88
CA GLY A 49 -13.70 -13.71 -16.54
C GLY A 49 -12.60 -14.05 -15.54
N ARG A 50 -11.34 -13.77 -15.85
CA ARG A 50 -10.18 -14.00 -14.98
C ARG A 50 -9.17 -12.87 -15.12
N ILE A 51 -8.35 -12.69 -14.10
CA ILE A 51 -7.22 -11.76 -14.14
C ILE A 51 -5.93 -12.53 -14.43
N SER A 52 -5.27 -12.18 -15.52
CA SER A 52 -3.94 -12.62 -15.88
C SER A 52 -2.85 -11.77 -15.22
N ARG A 53 -1.63 -12.31 -15.12
CA ARG A 53 -0.45 -11.53 -14.69
C ARG A 53 -0.20 -10.34 -15.60
N TYR A 54 -0.48 -10.49 -16.90
CA TYR A 54 -0.35 -9.41 -17.87
C TYR A 54 -1.21 -8.21 -17.48
N GLU A 55 -2.45 -8.46 -17.06
CA GLU A 55 -3.38 -7.42 -16.59
C GLU A 55 -2.93 -6.83 -15.24
N ALA A 56 -2.63 -7.69 -14.26
CA ALA A 56 -2.23 -7.27 -12.92
C ALA A 56 -0.96 -6.39 -12.92
N GLN A 57 0.03 -6.70 -13.76
CA GLN A 57 1.30 -5.96 -13.84
C GLN A 57 1.18 -4.55 -14.45
N ARG A 58 0.00 -4.17 -14.94
CA ARG A 58 -0.28 -2.83 -15.50
C ARG A 58 -1.04 -1.93 -14.54
N VAL A 59 -1.47 -2.48 -13.41
CA VAL A 59 -2.16 -1.74 -12.37
C VAL A 59 -1.13 -1.03 -11.50
N TRP A 60 -1.25 0.30 -11.39
CA TRP A 60 -0.39 1.14 -10.58
C TRP A 60 -1.14 1.90 -9.48
N ASP A 61 -2.47 1.94 -9.54
CA ASP A 61 -3.37 2.57 -8.58
C ASP A 61 -4.58 1.64 -8.35
N MET A 62 -4.90 1.36 -7.09
CA MET A 62 -5.98 0.47 -6.68
C MET A 62 -6.71 1.08 -5.47
N ASP A 63 -8.02 1.27 -5.61
CA ASP A 63 -8.92 1.65 -4.51
C ASP A 63 -9.99 0.58 -4.34
N CYS A 64 -9.74 -0.37 -3.44
CA CYS A 64 -10.68 -1.41 -3.06
C CYS A 64 -11.23 -1.17 -1.64
N SER A 65 -11.39 0.10 -1.27
CA SER A 65 -11.88 0.49 0.06
C SER A 65 -13.35 0.15 0.29
N SER A 66 -13.72 -0.19 1.53
CA SER A 66 -15.11 -0.39 1.98
C SER A 66 -15.90 -1.48 1.22
N LEU A 67 -15.23 -2.56 0.80
CA LEU A 67 -15.84 -3.65 0.04
C LEU A 67 -16.13 -4.92 0.85
N GLY A 68 -15.82 -4.91 2.16
CA GLY A 68 -15.96 -6.09 3.02
C GLY A 68 -14.93 -7.19 2.70
N ILE A 69 -13.78 -6.81 2.14
CA ILE A 69 -12.69 -7.72 1.80
C ILE A 69 -12.03 -8.25 3.08
N LYS A 70 -11.85 -9.56 3.17
CA LYS A 70 -11.22 -10.24 4.32
C LYS A 70 -9.76 -10.57 4.07
N THR A 71 -9.36 -10.70 2.81
CA THR A 71 -7.97 -10.94 2.43
C THR A 71 -7.66 -10.40 1.05
N LEU A 72 -6.48 -9.79 0.91
CA LEU A 72 -5.91 -9.37 -0.36
C LEU A 72 -4.92 -10.40 -0.92
N ALA A 73 -5.03 -11.68 -0.55
CA ALA A 73 -4.19 -12.72 -1.16
C ALA A 73 -4.30 -12.68 -2.70
N GLY A 74 -3.15 -12.55 -3.37
CA GLY A 74 -3.05 -12.27 -4.80
C GLY A 74 -2.54 -10.86 -5.11
N ILE A 75 -2.58 -9.91 -4.16
CA ILE A 75 -2.08 -8.54 -4.33
C ILE A 75 -0.58 -8.51 -4.66
N GLU A 76 0.18 -9.53 -4.26
CA GLU A 76 1.61 -9.64 -4.52
C GLU A 76 1.95 -9.83 -6.02
N GLU A 77 0.97 -10.12 -6.86
CA GLU A 77 1.11 -10.23 -8.32
C GLU A 77 0.98 -8.86 -9.02
N PHE A 78 0.42 -7.84 -8.33
CA PHE A 78 0.29 -6.46 -8.81
C PHE A 78 1.59 -5.67 -8.59
N THR A 79 2.69 -6.17 -9.14
CA THR A 79 4.06 -5.68 -8.84
C THR A 79 4.34 -4.23 -9.27
N ALA A 80 3.51 -3.64 -10.14
CA ALA A 80 3.61 -2.25 -10.56
C ALA A 80 2.84 -1.27 -9.65
N LEU A 81 2.17 -1.75 -8.60
CA LEU A 81 1.33 -0.95 -7.72
C LEU A 81 2.16 0.12 -6.99
N ARG A 82 1.70 1.36 -7.09
CA ARG A 82 2.26 2.55 -6.43
C ARG A 82 1.34 3.11 -5.38
N LYS A 83 0.03 2.96 -5.58
CA LYS A 83 -0.98 3.41 -4.63
C LYS A 83 -1.96 2.28 -4.37
N LEU A 84 -2.20 2.04 -3.09
CA LEU A 84 -3.21 1.10 -2.63
C LEU A 84 -4.03 1.76 -1.53
N ASP A 85 -5.33 1.90 -1.78
CA ASP A 85 -6.32 2.11 -0.74
C ASP A 85 -7.13 0.82 -0.56
N CYS A 86 -6.97 0.19 0.60
CA CYS A 86 -7.75 -0.96 1.03
C CYS A 86 -8.44 -0.70 2.38
N SER A 87 -8.73 0.57 2.68
CA SER A 87 -9.31 0.99 3.95
C SER A 87 -10.75 0.54 4.17
N GLY A 88 -11.19 0.44 5.42
CA GLY A 88 -12.57 0.11 5.77
C GLY A 88 -12.99 -1.32 5.40
N ASN A 89 -12.07 -2.28 5.48
CA ASN A 89 -12.29 -3.68 5.17
C ASN A 89 -12.11 -4.56 6.43
N GLU A 90 -12.12 -5.88 6.28
CA GLU A 90 -11.96 -6.86 7.36
C GLU A 90 -10.61 -7.60 7.26
N ILE A 91 -9.57 -6.93 6.74
CA ILE A 91 -8.27 -7.56 6.45
C ILE A 91 -7.51 -7.80 7.75
N VAL A 92 -7.09 -9.05 7.99
CA VAL A 92 -6.30 -9.45 9.17
C VAL A 92 -4.79 -9.50 8.90
N ALA A 93 -4.41 -9.73 7.65
CA ALA A 93 -3.02 -9.77 7.21
C ALA A 93 -2.88 -9.18 5.80
N LEU A 94 -1.87 -8.33 5.61
CA LEU A 94 -1.56 -7.66 4.34
C LEU A 94 -0.11 -7.93 3.95
N ASP A 95 0.10 -8.58 2.80
CA ASP A 95 1.44 -8.80 2.23
C ASP A 95 1.63 -7.98 0.96
N VAL A 96 2.30 -6.84 1.09
CA VAL A 96 2.60 -5.92 -0.01
C VAL A 96 4.09 -5.91 -0.39
N ARG A 97 4.88 -6.89 0.09
CA ARG A 97 6.36 -6.86 -0.04
C ARG A 97 6.86 -6.95 -1.48
N LYS A 98 6.05 -7.48 -2.41
CA LYS A 98 6.37 -7.50 -3.84
C LYS A 98 5.96 -6.21 -4.58
N CYS A 99 5.17 -5.35 -3.96
CA CYS A 99 4.79 -4.05 -4.51
C CYS A 99 5.90 -3.02 -4.24
N ILE A 100 7.12 -3.29 -4.71
CA ILE A 100 8.34 -2.55 -4.31
C ILE A 100 8.33 -1.07 -4.74
N PHE A 101 7.43 -0.68 -5.64
CA PHE A 101 7.21 0.69 -6.10
C PHE A 101 6.12 1.42 -5.33
N MET A 102 5.60 0.85 -4.23
CA MET A 102 4.58 1.49 -3.39
C MET A 102 5.05 2.85 -2.90
N GLU A 103 4.24 3.87 -3.17
CA GLU A 103 4.41 5.27 -2.76
C GLU A 103 3.38 5.66 -1.69
N GLN A 104 2.14 5.14 -1.82
CA GLN A 104 1.04 5.44 -0.91
C GLN A 104 0.30 4.16 -0.52
N LEU A 105 0.18 3.92 0.78
CA LEU A 105 -0.60 2.81 1.33
C LEU A 105 -1.60 3.35 2.35
N ASN A 106 -2.88 3.15 2.08
CA ASN A 106 -3.95 3.32 3.06
C ASN A 106 -4.55 1.94 3.36
N CYS A 107 -4.30 1.45 4.56
CA CYS A 107 -4.88 0.21 5.08
C CYS A 107 -5.65 0.46 6.39
N SER A 108 -6.13 1.69 6.59
CA SER A 108 -6.85 2.09 7.81
C SER A 108 -8.19 1.36 7.98
N GLY A 109 -8.69 1.28 9.21
CA GLY A 109 -10.00 0.69 9.48
C GLY A 109 -10.09 -0.77 9.06
N ASN A 110 -9.11 -1.57 9.48
CA ASN A 110 -9.02 -3.01 9.24
C ASN A 110 -8.76 -3.74 10.57
N ALA A 111 -8.45 -5.04 10.52
CA ALA A 111 -8.12 -5.86 11.69
C ALA A 111 -6.66 -6.34 11.66
N LEU A 112 -5.74 -5.53 11.12
CA LEU A 112 -4.34 -5.92 10.96
C LEU A 112 -3.66 -6.05 12.31
N ILE A 113 -3.14 -7.24 12.60
CA ILE A 113 -2.31 -7.52 13.79
C ILE A 113 -0.82 -7.30 13.53
N SER A 114 -0.42 -7.28 12.27
CA SER A 114 0.95 -7.03 11.82
C SER A 114 0.95 -6.43 10.42
N LEU A 115 1.90 -5.54 10.16
CA LEU A 115 2.14 -4.95 8.84
C LEU A 115 3.64 -4.96 8.53
N ASP A 116 4.05 -5.74 7.53
CA ASP A 116 5.43 -5.77 7.05
C ASP A 116 5.57 -4.93 5.78
N ILE A 117 6.12 -3.73 5.96
CA ILE A 117 6.41 -2.78 4.88
C ILE A 117 7.92 -2.65 4.62
N LYS A 118 8.71 -3.64 5.08
CA LYS A 118 10.15 -3.64 4.91
C LYS A 118 10.49 -3.64 3.42
N GLY A 119 11.35 -2.70 3.03
CA GLY A 119 11.81 -2.58 1.64
C GLY A 119 10.91 -1.76 0.72
N LEU A 120 9.77 -1.23 1.21
CA LEU A 120 8.97 -0.24 0.47
C LEU A 120 9.64 1.14 0.56
N ARG A 121 10.78 1.28 -0.13
CA ARG A 121 11.69 2.43 -0.03
C ARG A 121 11.12 3.73 -0.59
N PHE A 122 10.12 3.64 -1.47
CA PHE A 122 9.44 4.79 -2.08
C PHE A 122 8.18 5.22 -1.32
N LEU A 123 7.79 4.48 -0.27
CA LEU A 123 6.59 4.77 0.51
C LEU A 123 6.75 6.12 1.22
N ASN A 124 6.02 7.12 0.75
CA ASN A 124 6.03 8.49 1.29
C ASN A 124 4.79 8.79 2.14
N ARG A 125 3.73 7.98 1.97
CA ARG A 125 2.47 8.11 2.69
C ARG A 125 2.01 6.75 3.20
N LEU A 126 1.84 6.64 4.52
CA LEU A 126 1.25 5.48 5.17
C LEU A 126 0.11 5.92 6.06
N ASP A 127 -1.06 5.36 5.83
CA ASP A 127 -2.16 5.36 6.77
C ASP A 127 -2.46 3.91 7.19
N CYS A 128 -2.14 3.60 8.44
CA CYS A 128 -2.46 2.33 9.08
C CYS A 128 -3.30 2.55 10.34
N SER A 129 -4.10 3.63 10.39
CA SER A 129 -4.93 3.91 11.55
C SER A 129 -6.00 2.84 11.77
N ASP A 130 -6.56 2.78 12.98
CA ASP A 130 -7.72 1.95 13.32
C ASP A 130 -7.51 0.48 12.92
N ASN A 131 -6.47 -0.10 13.53
CA ASN A 131 -6.05 -1.47 13.36
C ASN A 131 -5.60 -2.04 14.72
N ASP A 132 -5.08 -3.25 14.72
CA ASP A 132 -4.73 -4.01 15.91
C ASP A 132 -3.21 -4.09 16.14
N LEU A 133 -2.43 -3.20 15.50
CA LEU A 133 -0.97 -3.26 15.48
C LEU A 133 -0.37 -2.92 16.85
N THR A 134 0.59 -3.73 17.28
CA THR A 134 1.39 -3.48 18.50
C THR A 134 2.81 -3.01 18.19
N TYR A 135 3.26 -3.21 16.94
CA TYR A 135 4.58 -2.86 16.46
C TYR A 135 4.55 -2.64 14.94
N ILE A 136 5.36 -1.71 14.46
CA ILE A 136 5.65 -1.52 13.04
C ILE A 136 7.13 -1.17 12.87
N ASN A 137 7.78 -1.81 11.90
CA ASN A 137 9.18 -1.54 11.59
C ASN A 137 9.30 -0.53 10.44
N LEU A 138 9.73 0.69 10.76
CA LEU A 138 9.91 1.78 9.80
C LEU A 138 11.38 1.98 9.39
N ALA A 139 12.30 1.11 9.81
CA ALA A 139 13.74 1.29 9.66
C ALA A 139 14.24 1.37 8.19
N THR A 140 13.40 0.96 7.22
CA THR A 140 13.76 0.97 5.80
C THR A 140 12.97 1.98 4.96
N ASN A 141 12.10 2.77 5.59
CA ASN A 141 11.13 3.63 4.90
C ASN A 141 11.59 5.09 4.95
N ALA A 142 12.81 5.35 4.46
CA ALA A 142 13.48 6.65 4.54
C ALA A 142 12.77 7.79 3.77
N ALA A 143 11.85 7.46 2.86
CA ALA A 143 11.02 8.41 2.14
C ALA A 143 9.71 8.77 2.86
N LEU A 144 9.39 8.14 4.00
CA LEU A 144 8.12 8.33 4.66
C LEU A 144 8.01 9.73 5.28
N GLU A 145 7.08 10.53 4.76
CA GLU A 145 6.84 11.92 5.15
C GLU A 145 5.52 12.11 5.90
N ASN A 146 4.54 11.24 5.62
CA ASN A 146 3.19 11.31 6.17
C ASN A 146 2.83 9.96 6.80
N LEU A 147 2.59 9.96 8.10
CA LEU A 147 2.20 8.79 8.87
C LEU A 147 0.93 9.08 9.68
N TRP A 148 -0.10 8.28 9.46
CA TRP A 148 -1.24 8.14 10.36
C TRP A 148 -1.24 6.72 10.91
N CYS A 149 -1.23 6.60 12.23
CA CYS A 149 -1.22 5.31 12.89
C CYS A 149 -2.00 5.31 14.22
N GLY A 150 -2.92 6.29 14.39
CA GLY A 150 -3.90 6.32 15.47
C GLY A 150 -4.79 5.06 15.49
N GLY A 151 -5.52 4.83 16.57
CA GLY A 151 -6.39 3.66 16.74
C GLY A 151 -5.63 2.32 16.76
N ASN A 152 -4.38 2.29 17.23
CA ASN A 152 -3.58 1.06 17.36
C ASN A 152 -3.19 0.80 18.83
N ARG A 153 -2.30 -0.17 19.08
CA ARG A 153 -1.82 -0.56 20.41
C ARG A 153 -0.30 -0.50 20.54
N PHE A 154 0.33 0.50 19.94
CA PHE A 154 1.78 0.69 20.05
C PHE A 154 2.18 1.02 21.49
N ALA A 155 3.21 0.37 22.02
CA ALA A 155 3.84 0.77 23.29
C ALA A 155 4.91 1.86 23.07
N SER A 156 5.58 1.79 21.92
CA SER A 156 6.60 2.70 21.44
C SER A 156 6.54 2.77 19.91
N LEU A 157 6.90 3.91 19.34
CA LEU A 157 7.01 4.07 17.89
C LEU A 157 8.36 4.72 17.55
N ASP A 158 9.08 4.16 16.58
CA ASP A 158 10.35 4.71 16.12
C ASP A 158 10.24 5.21 14.67
N ILE A 159 10.38 6.52 14.51
CA ILE A 159 10.38 7.21 13.21
C ILE A 159 11.76 7.78 12.87
N SER A 160 12.80 7.49 13.65
CA SER A 160 14.16 8.04 13.50
C SER A 160 14.80 7.75 12.13
N HIS A 161 14.34 6.69 11.46
CA HIS A 161 14.79 6.27 10.14
C HIS A 161 13.91 6.78 8.98
N CYS A 162 12.79 7.44 9.26
CA CYS A 162 11.92 8.06 8.25
C CYS A 162 12.58 9.33 7.65
N ALA A 163 11.80 10.08 6.86
CA ALA A 163 12.28 11.32 6.24
C ALA A 163 12.80 12.31 7.30
N THR A 164 13.84 13.10 6.93
CA THR A 164 14.38 14.15 7.82
C THR A 164 13.33 15.21 8.11
N ASP A 165 12.55 15.52 7.08
CA ASP A 165 11.48 16.52 7.11
C ASP A 165 10.16 15.81 6.89
N MET A 166 9.51 15.43 7.98
CA MET A 166 8.17 14.86 7.93
C MET A 166 7.11 15.96 7.91
N ILE A 167 6.08 15.76 7.10
CA ILE A 167 4.96 16.69 6.98
C ILE A 167 3.96 16.43 8.10
N ARG A 168 3.64 15.15 8.34
CA ARG A 168 2.65 14.76 9.35
C ARG A 168 3.01 13.45 10.03
N VAL A 169 2.89 13.44 11.35
CA VAL A 169 2.85 12.23 12.17
C VAL A 169 1.66 12.36 13.10
N ASP A 170 0.67 11.50 12.90
CA ASP A 170 -0.54 11.44 13.70
C ASP A 170 -0.67 10.06 14.33
N THR A 171 -0.45 10.00 15.64
CA THR A 171 -0.56 8.77 16.42
C THR A 171 -1.81 8.75 17.28
N VAL A 172 -2.73 9.70 17.13
CA VAL A 172 -3.89 9.80 18.04
C VAL A 172 -5.10 9.08 17.44
N PRO A 173 -5.81 8.24 18.20
CA PRO A 173 -5.53 7.81 19.58
C PRO A 173 -4.55 6.61 19.65
N ASN A 174 -3.58 6.61 20.55
CA ASN A 174 -2.81 5.41 20.93
C ASN A 174 -2.57 5.46 22.44
N GLU A 175 -3.54 5.00 23.23
CA GLU A 175 -3.50 5.12 24.69
C GLU A 175 -2.30 4.41 25.34
N SER A 176 -1.75 3.39 24.68
CA SER A 176 -0.58 2.62 25.15
C SER A 176 0.76 3.24 24.75
N LEU A 177 0.78 4.25 23.88
CA LEU A 177 2.01 4.80 23.31
C LEU A 177 2.71 5.70 24.34
N SER A 178 3.76 5.14 24.95
CA SER A 178 4.54 5.82 25.97
C SER A 178 5.62 6.75 25.39
N VAL A 179 6.18 6.38 24.24
CA VAL A 179 7.30 7.09 23.62
C VAL A 179 7.27 7.02 22.10
N LEU A 180 7.53 8.17 21.47
CA LEU A 180 7.84 8.33 20.06
C LEU A 180 9.31 8.71 19.93
N TYR A 181 10.10 7.86 19.28
CA TYR A 181 11.50 8.12 18.99
C TYR A 181 11.67 8.79 17.63
N LYS A 182 12.44 9.87 17.59
CA LYS A 182 12.88 10.55 16.37
C LYS A 182 14.42 10.67 16.40
N ARG A 183 15.05 10.97 15.27
CA ARG A 183 16.49 11.29 15.27
C ARG A 183 16.72 12.77 15.61
N ALA A 184 17.91 13.08 16.12
CA ALA A 184 18.33 14.46 16.31
C ALA A 184 18.19 15.27 15.01
N GLY A 185 17.52 16.43 15.09
CA GLY A 185 17.30 17.32 13.95
C GLY A 185 16.19 16.88 12.99
N GLN A 186 15.46 15.79 13.25
CA GLN A 186 14.27 15.43 12.48
C GLN A 186 13.16 16.45 12.72
N ARG A 187 12.67 17.09 11.66
CA ARG A 187 11.60 18.09 11.71
C ARG A 187 10.28 17.41 11.37
N ILE A 188 9.24 17.73 12.14
CA ILE A 188 7.88 17.25 11.93
C ILE A 188 6.97 18.47 11.92
N LEU A 189 6.41 18.82 10.76
CA LEU A 189 5.61 20.04 10.62
C LEU A 189 4.31 19.95 11.42
N ASN A 190 3.63 18.81 11.35
CA ASN A 190 2.40 18.54 12.08
C ASN A 190 2.56 17.26 12.90
N LEU A 191 2.91 17.41 14.17
CA LEU A 191 3.00 16.30 15.11
C LEU A 191 1.76 16.27 16.00
N ASN A 192 1.03 15.16 15.99
CA ASN A 192 -0.09 14.89 16.87
C ASN A 192 0.18 13.58 17.63
N VAL A 193 0.36 13.70 18.95
CA VAL A 193 0.58 12.59 19.86
C VAL A 193 -0.31 12.79 21.10
N ASP A 194 -0.66 11.69 21.77
CA ASP A 194 -1.43 11.78 23.00
C ASP A 194 -0.63 12.49 24.10
N GLY A 195 -1.31 13.17 25.02
CA GLY A 195 -0.66 13.99 26.05
C GLY A 195 0.27 13.22 27.00
N GLY A 196 0.15 11.89 27.06
CA GLY A 196 1.04 11.01 27.83
C GLY A 196 2.27 10.51 27.07
N THR A 197 2.32 10.71 25.75
CA THR A 197 3.41 10.23 24.90
C THR A 197 4.61 11.17 24.98
N LYS A 198 5.77 10.64 25.36
CA LYS A 198 7.03 11.38 25.29
C LYS A 198 7.57 11.37 23.86
N VAL A 199 8.24 12.44 23.46
CA VAL A 199 8.96 12.52 22.19
C VAL A 199 10.45 12.62 22.51
N GLU A 200 11.21 11.59 22.15
CA GLU A 200 12.62 11.45 22.52
C GLU A 200 13.52 11.34 21.28
N ASP A 201 14.76 11.81 21.42
CA ASP A 201 15.80 11.62 20.42
C ASP A 201 16.55 10.30 20.67
N LEU A 202 16.77 9.52 19.60
CA LEU A 202 17.71 8.39 19.56
C LEU A 202 19.10 8.82 19.05
#